data_AF-A0AA46YN80-F1
#
_entry.id   AF-A0AA46YN80-F1
#
_cell.length_a   1.000
_cell.length_b   1.000
_cell.length_c   1.000
_cell.angle_alpha   90.00
_cell.angle_beta   90.00
_cell.angle_gamma   90.00
#
_symmetry.space_group_name_H-M   'P 1'
#
loop_
_entity.id
_entity.type
_entity.pdbx_description
1 polymer ?
#
loop_
_entity_poly.entity_id
_entity_poly.type
_entity_poly.pdbx_seq_one_letter_code
_entity_poly.pdbx_strand_id
1 'polypeptide(L)'
;MPSTSVRARRTVAIGASSALVAGAALAMTAATTTSADAAKINKNTDYNCVLSLTGDSYPVGVTTKVTVPKSVAPGQKVPKRKTTLTLNISEELHETVLSLGGTDAEGGSKNAKVGVKVGKKTLSVPINKLSAPKAPIPPSGEKWSIDTAGTVGAFKVPATAKGGTKAKLSMPKKFTIDAIVYLGDTAVPNELQCTADGKRALGSIAIKKAPSKLKANVKPKKVVAKKTRAKVNVSVRSTGKATGKVRVMEGKKTLGAAAVKKGKATVTLKKFAKPGKHKLTIKYAGNKSVKASMVKRTIKVVRK
;
A
#
# COMPACT_ATOMS: atom_id res chain seq x y z
N MET A 1 -55.94 -12.29 -62.65
CA MET A 1 -55.54 -13.30 -63.65
C MET A 1 -54.67 -12.62 -64.69
N PRO A 2 -53.58 -13.18 -65.24
CA PRO A 2 -52.68 -14.28 -64.84
C PRO A 2 -51.22 -13.77 -64.62
N SER A 3 -50.40 -14.32 -63.71
CA SER A 3 -49.51 -15.49 -63.86
C SER A 3 -48.67 -15.53 -65.14
N THR A 4 -47.34 -15.38 -65.03
CA THR A 4 -46.37 -16.44 -65.38
C THR A 4 -44.92 -16.06 -65.06
N SER A 5 -44.25 -17.00 -64.42
CA SER A 5 -42.85 -17.05 -64.02
C SER A 5 -41.90 -17.43 -65.16
N VAL A 6 -40.59 -17.14 -65.01
CA VAL A 6 -39.42 -18.07 -65.03
C VAL A 6 -38.13 -17.22 -65.15
N ARG A 7 -37.33 -17.06 -64.07
CA ARG A 7 -36.20 -17.89 -63.60
C ARG A 7 -34.92 -17.76 -64.46
N ALA A 8 -33.85 -17.25 -63.86
CA ALA A 8 -32.62 -18.02 -63.55
C ALA A 8 -31.35 -17.16 -63.48
N ARG A 9 -30.65 -17.22 -62.34
CA ARG A 9 -29.19 -17.44 -62.20
C ARG A 9 -28.93 -17.66 -60.69
N ARG A 10 -28.90 -18.93 -60.29
CA ARG A 10 -27.68 -19.65 -59.86
C ARG A 10 -26.89 -18.92 -58.77
N THR A 11 -27.05 -19.34 -57.53
CA THR A 11 -25.98 -20.02 -56.76
C THR A 11 -26.58 -20.76 -55.57
N VAL A 12 -26.27 -22.06 -55.51
CA VAL A 12 -26.68 -23.03 -54.50
C VAL A 12 -25.69 -22.97 -53.33
N ALA A 13 -26.24 -23.12 -52.12
CA ALA A 13 -25.51 -23.29 -50.86
C ALA A 13 -24.76 -24.62 -50.79
N ILE A 14 -23.60 -24.64 -50.13
CA ILE A 14 -23.02 -25.86 -49.56
C ILE A 14 -22.55 -25.51 -48.14
N GLY A 15 -23.05 -26.27 -47.16
CA GLY A 15 -22.63 -26.21 -45.78
C GLY A 15 -21.48 -27.17 -45.44
N ALA A 16 -21.11 -27.11 -44.16
CA ALA A 16 -20.29 -28.03 -43.37
C ALA A 16 -18.76 -27.83 -43.37
N SER A 17 -18.31 -27.32 -42.22
CA SER A 17 -17.27 -27.89 -41.35
C SER A 17 -15.87 -28.15 -41.91
N SER A 18 -14.88 -27.36 -41.46
CA SER A 18 -13.60 -27.87 -40.91
C SER A 18 -12.65 -26.75 -40.47
N ALA A 19 -11.74 -27.14 -39.55
CA ALA A 19 -10.45 -26.53 -39.24
C ALA A 19 -10.39 -25.35 -38.23
N LEU A 20 -10.24 -25.79 -36.99
CA LEU A 20 -9.46 -25.22 -35.90
C LEU A 20 -8.10 -24.63 -36.36
N VAL A 21 -7.88 -23.31 -36.25
CA VAL A 21 -6.55 -22.75 -35.97
C VAL A 21 -6.70 -21.57 -35.01
N ALA A 22 -6.07 -21.73 -33.85
CA ALA A 22 -5.89 -20.73 -32.84
C ALA A 22 -5.05 -19.55 -33.37
N GLY A 23 -5.72 -18.43 -33.66
CA GLY A 23 -5.09 -17.11 -33.77
C GLY A 23 -5.37 -16.31 -32.53
N ALA A 24 -4.61 -16.58 -31.45
CA ALA A 24 -4.66 -15.80 -30.22
C ALA A 24 -4.13 -14.38 -30.49
N ALA A 25 -5.01 -13.46 -30.87
CA ALA A 25 -4.75 -12.04 -30.72
C ALA A 25 -4.74 -11.74 -29.22
N LEU A 26 -3.53 -11.76 -28.64
CA LEU A 26 -3.21 -11.19 -27.34
C LEU A 26 -3.52 -9.69 -27.37
N ALA A 27 -4.79 -9.32 -27.20
CA ALA A 27 -5.15 -8.01 -26.73
C ALA A 27 -4.61 -7.91 -25.30
N MET A 28 -3.37 -7.44 -25.17
CA MET A 28 -2.85 -6.90 -23.93
C MET A 28 -3.76 -5.73 -23.56
N THR A 29 -4.84 -6.05 -22.85
CA THR A 29 -5.51 -5.08 -21.99
C THR A 29 -4.47 -4.69 -20.97
N ALA A 30 -3.73 -3.62 -21.29
CA ALA A 30 -3.00 -2.87 -20.30
C ALA A 30 -4.00 -2.62 -19.18
N ALA A 31 -3.77 -3.25 -18.04
CA ALA A 31 -4.52 -2.96 -16.83
C ALA A 31 -4.21 -1.50 -16.50
N THR A 32 -4.98 -0.57 -17.08
CA THR A 32 -5.06 0.80 -16.62
C THR A 32 -5.42 0.65 -15.16
N THR A 33 -4.47 0.93 -14.28
CA THR A 33 -4.67 0.91 -12.84
C THR A 33 -5.70 1.97 -12.54
N THR A 34 -6.98 1.59 -12.60
CA THR A 34 -8.09 2.47 -12.28
C THR A 34 -7.82 2.98 -10.87
N SER A 35 -7.75 4.31 -10.77
CA SER A 35 -7.50 5.09 -9.55
C SER A 35 -8.59 4.93 -8.47
N ALA A 36 -9.47 3.93 -8.62
CA ALA A 36 -10.61 3.64 -7.77
C ALA A 36 -10.22 3.22 -6.34
N ASP A 37 -8.95 2.91 -6.07
CA ASP A 37 -8.46 2.49 -4.75
C ASP A 37 -7.56 3.53 -4.05
N ALA A 38 -7.73 4.80 -4.43
CA ALA A 38 -6.94 5.92 -3.93
C ALA A 38 -7.81 6.90 -3.10
N ALA A 39 -7.26 7.41 -1.99
CA ALA A 39 -7.85 8.45 -1.16
C ALA A 39 -7.08 9.76 -1.36
N LYS A 40 -7.80 10.86 -1.63
CA LYS A 40 -7.23 12.19 -1.77
C LYS A 40 -7.08 12.83 -0.39
N ILE A 41 -5.93 13.42 -0.15
CA ILE A 41 -5.63 14.26 1.02
C ILE A 41 -5.49 15.68 0.50
N ASN A 42 -6.23 16.60 1.14
CA ASN A 42 -6.10 18.04 0.97
C ASN A 42 -6.19 18.67 2.36
N LYS A 43 -5.05 19.02 2.96
CA LYS A 43 -4.96 19.54 4.32
C LYS A 43 -3.89 20.61 4.41
N ASN A 44 -4.23 21.71 5.07
CA ASN A 44 -3.26 22.72 5.48
C ASN A 44 -2.73 22.39 6.88
N THR A 45 -1.47 22.71 7.14
CA THR A 45 -0.84 22.63 8.46
C THR A 45 0.05 23.85 8.62
N ASP A 46 -0.18 24.60 9.69
CA ASP A 46 0.55 25.83 9.94
C ASP A 46 1.83 25.55 10.72
N TYR A 47 2.85 26.34 10.41
CA TYR A 47 4.18 26.27 10.98
C TYR A 47 4.63 27.65 11.36
N ASN A 48 5.30 27.77 12.49
CA ASN A 48 6.09 28.95 12.82
C ASN A 48 7.51 28.69 12.34
N CYS A 49 7.96 29.48 11.38
CA CYS A 49 9.26 29.34 10.72
C CYS A 49 10.16 30.49 11.16
N VAL A 50 11.20 30.14 11.93
CA VAL A 50 12.20 31.10 12.42
C VAL A 50 13.25 31.30 11.34
N LEU A 51 13.45 32.54 10.88
CA LEU A 51 14.51 32.89 9.94
C LEU A 51 15.85 32.87 10.68
N SER A 52 16.79 32.04 10.24
CA SER A 52 18.06 31.86 10.95
C SER A 52 18.95 33.11 10.98
N LEU A 53 18.77 34.04 10.05
CA LEU A 53 19.56 35.27 9.96
C LEU A 53 19.15 36.32 11.01
N THR A 54 17.85 36.48 11.25
CA THR A 54 17.32 37.54 12.13
C THR A 54 16.73 37.01 13.44
N GLY A 55 16.34 35.74 13.47
CA GLY A 55 15.61 35.14 14.59
C GLY A 55 14.10 35.41 14.57
N ASP A 56 13.61 36.18 13.59
CA ASP A 56 12.19 36.49 13.46
C ASP A 56 11.38 35.25 13.09
N SER A 57 10.17 35.14 13.64
CA SER A 57 9.29 34.01 13.46
C SER A 57 8.09 34.38 12.60
N TYR A 58 7.93 33.69 11.48
CA TYR A 58 6.84 33.93 10.54
C TYR A 58 5.92 32.71 10.41
N PRO A 59 4.59 32.91 10.35
CA PRO A 59 3.67 31.82 10.05
C PRO A 59 3.78 31.40 8.59
N VAL A 60 3.83 30.08 8.34
CA VAL A 60 3.85 29.49 7.00
C VAL A 60 2.87 28.33 6.95
N GLY A 61 1.89 28.41 6.06
CA GLY A 61 0.90 27.37 5.86
C GLY A 61 1.37 26.33 4.86
N VAL A 62 1.42 25.05 5.22
CA VAL A 62 1.79 23.97 4.29
C VAL A 62 0.56 23.17 3.87
N THR A 63 0.11 23.41 2.64
CA THR A 63 -0.99 22.67 2.02
C THR A 63 -0.48 21.41 1.34
N THR A 64 -0.94 20.25 1.83
CA THR A 64 -0.59 18.94 1.29
C THR A 64 -1.70 18.41 0.40
N LYS A 65 -1.42 18.23 -0.90
CA LYS A 65 -2.31 17.58 -1.87
C LYS A 65 -1.68 16.27 -2.35
N VAL A 66 -2.13 15.14 -1.81
CA VAL A 66 -1.56 13.83 -2.18
C VAL A 66 -2.60 12.73 -2.25
N THR A 67 -2.35 11.76 -3.13
CA THR A 67 -3.18 10.57 -3.26
C THR A 67 -2.50 9.35 -2.62
N VAL A 68 -3.15 8.78 -1.60
CA VAL A 68 -2.67 7.60 -0.86
C VAL A 68 -3.52 6.36 -1.15
N PRO A 69 -3.02 5.12 -0.99
CA PRO A 69 -3.86 3.93 -1.08
C PRO A 69 -5.00 4.00 -0.07
N LYS A 70 -6.22 3.57 -0.44
CA LYS A 70 -7.34 3.43 0.51
C LYS A 70 -7.04 2.38 1.58
N SER A 71 -6.29 1.33 1.22
CA SER A 71 -5.88 0.31 2.18
C SER A 71 -4.52 -0.33 1.91
N VAL A 72 -3.90 -0.85 2.97
CA VAL A 72 -2.65 -1.62 2.94
C VAL A 72 -2.77 -2.87 3.82
N ALA A 73 -1.87 -3.83 3.64
CA ALA A 73 -1.77 -5.05 4.42
C ALA A 73 -0.53 -5.07 5.33
N PRO A 74 -0.55 -5.79 6.47
CA PRO A 74 0.64 -6.02 7.28
C PRO A 74 1.80 -6.60 6.45
N GLY A 75 2.99 -6.02 6.61
CA GLY A 75 4.20 -6.41 5.89
C GLY A 75 4.27 -5.98 4.43
N GLN A 76 3.23 -5.32 3.90
CA GLN A 76 3.25 -4.78 2.55
C GLN A 76 4.27 -3.64 2.42
N LYS A 77 5.01 -3.62 1.30
CA LYS A 77 5.82 -2.47 0.90
C LYS A 77 4.92 -1.48 0.16
N VAL A 78 4.83 -0.26 0.67
CA VAL A 78 4.22 0.87 -0.02
C VAL A 78 5.31 1.54 -0.86
N PRO A 79 5.14 1.64 -2.19
CA PRO A 79 6.16 2.18 -3.07
C PRO A 79 6.31 3.69 -2.89
N LYS A 80 7.46 4.23 -3.35
CA LYS A 80 7.70 5.67 -3.43
C LYS A 80 6.68 6.36 -4.33
N ARG A 81 6.36 7.63 -4.06
CA ARG A 81 5.37 8.40 -4.81
C ARG A 81 5.80 9.85 -4.95
N LYS A 82 5.55 10.45 -6.11
CA LYS A 82 5.64 11.91 -6.28
C LYS A 82 4.58 12.58 -5.40
N THR A 83 4.91 13.75 -4.86
CA THR A 83 4.02 14.59 -4.07
C THR A 83 4.25 16.04 -4.43
N THR A 84 3.19 16.83 -4.32
CA THR A 84 3.25 18.30 -4.41
C THR A 84 2.79 18.86 -3.08
N LEU A 85 3.53 19.81 -2.53
CA LEU A 85 3.13 20.59 -1.36
C LEU A 85 3.14 22.07 -1.75
N THR A 86 2.14 22.82 -1.31
CA THR A 86 2.08 24.26 -1.53
C THR A 86 2.43 24.95 -0.21
N LEU A 87 3.50 25.73 -0.19
CA LEU A 87 3.80 26.67 0.89
C LEU A 87 2.94 27.92 0.67
N ASN A 88 2.23 28.36 1.69
CA ASN A 88 1.48 29.61 1.72
C ASN A 88 2.28 30.52 2.63
N ILE A 89 2.96 31.49 2.05
CA ILE A 89 3.79 32.44 2.77
C ILE A 89 2.85 33.45 3.44
N SER A 90 3.12 33.82 4.70
CA SER A 90 2.34 34.86 5.37
C SER A 90 2.59 36.22 4.73
N GLU A 91 1.59 37.10 4.83
CA GLU A 91 1.71 38.50 4.43
C GLU A 91 2.90 39.18 5.12
N GLU A 92 3.10 38.95 6.42
CA GLU A 92 4.25 39.48 7.17
C GLU A 92 5.61 39.10 6.58
N LEU A 93 5.80 37.83 6.22
CA LEU A 93 7.05 37.37 5.61
C LEU A 93 7.17 37.87 4.17
N HIS A 94 6.06 37.93 3.45
CA HIS A 94 6.00 38.45 2.09
C HIS A 94 6.45 39.91 2.03
N GLU A 95 5.85 40.77 2.87
CA GLU A 95 6.20 42.19 2.96
C GLU A 95 7.64 42.39 3.43
N THR A 96 8.11 41.57 4.39
CA THR A 96 9.53 41.60 4.80
C THR A 96 10.44 41.34 3.61
N VAL A 97 10.19 40.30 2.81
CA VAL A 97 11.02 39.96 1.65
C VAL A 97 10.96 41.04 0.57
N LEU A 98 9.79 41.63 0.31
CA LEU A 98 9.64 42.73 -0.64
C LEU A 98 10.39 43.98 -0.18
N SER A 99 10.36 44.31 1.12
CA SER A 99 11.07 45.47 1.68
C SER A 99 12.59 45.38 1.53
N LEU A 100 13.12 44.16 1.42
CA LEU A 100 14.53 43.88 1.16
C LEU A 100 14.88 43.92 -0.34
N GLY A 101 13.90 44.15 -1.23
CA GLY A 101 14.08 44.14 -2.68
C GLY A 101 14.00 42.75 -3.32
N GLY A 102 13.32 41.79 -2.67
CA GLY A 102 13.12 40.44 -3.20
C GLY A 102 12.36 40.43 -4.52
N THR A 103 12.95 39.79 -5.54
CA THR A 103 12.38 39.71 -6.90
C THR A 103 11.92 38.29 -7.25
N ASP A 104 12.74 37.30 -6.93
CA ASP A 104 12.45 35.88 -7.11
C ASP A 104 12.79 35.09 -5.85
N ALA A 105 12.20 33.90 -5.73
CA ALA A 105 12.58 32.93 -4.71
C ALA A 105 12.68 31.51 -5.28
N GLU A 106 13.63 30.73 -4.76
CA GLU A 106 13.68 29.29 -4.93
C GLU A 106 14.00 28.61 -3.59
N GLY A 107 13.90 27.28 -3.54
CA GLY A 107 14.33 26.57 -2.35
C GLY A 107 13.87 25.12 -2.27
N GLY A 108 14.00 24.55 -1.09
CA GLY A 108 13.58 23.19 -0.83
C GLY A 108 13.76 22.77 0.61
N SER A 109 13.63 21.47 0.85
CA SER A 109 13.90 20.90 2.17
C SER A 109 14.58 19.55 2.03
N LYS A 110 15.71 19.39 2.72
CA LYS A 110 16.47 18.13 2.75
C LYS A 110 16.01 17.19 3.86
N ASN A 111 15.34 17.71 4.89
CA ASN A 111 14.99 16.95 6.09
C ASN A 111 13.48 16.73 6.28
N ALA A 112 12.63 17.23 5.37
CA ALA A 112 11.19 17.01 5.38
C ALA A 112 10.82 15.53 5.39
N LYS A 113 9.89 15.15 6.28
CA LYS A 113 9.46 13.76 6.51
C LYS A 113 7.95 13.69 6.77
N VAL A 114 7.31 12.63 6.30
CA VAL A 114 5.94 12.27 6.66
C VAL A 114 5.95 11.24 7.80
N GLY A 115 5.20 11.52 8.86
CA GLY A 115 4.95 10.57 9.93
C GLY A 115 3.87 9.56 9.54
N VAL A 116 4.14 8.27 9.72
CA VAL A 116 3.17 7.18 9.52
C VAL A 116 3.06 6.37 10.81
N LYS A 117 2.00 6.63 11.59
CA LYS A 117 1.76 5.95 12.87
C LYS A 117 0.90 4.70 12.68
N VAL A 118 1.45 3.55 13.02
CA VAL A 118 0.79 2.24 13.00
C VAL A 118 0.80 1.64 14.40
N GLY A 119 -0.33 1.72 15.09
CA GLY A 119 -0.42 1.36 16.50
C GLY A 119 0.51 2.24 17.35
N LYS A 120 1.44 1.61 18.08
CA LYS A 120 2.44 2.32 18.91
C LYS A 120 3.70 2.73 18.14
N LYS A 121 3.90 2.26 16.91
CA LYS A 121 5.09 2.57 16.11
C LYS A 121 4.82 3.76 15.19
N THR A 122 5.73 4.70 15.15
CA THR A 122 5.74 5.79 14.16
C THR A 122 6.91 5.57 13.22
N LEU A 123 6.62 5.47 11.92
CA LEU A 123 7.63 5.48 10.87
C LEU A 123 7.83 6.92 10.42
N SER A 124 9.07 7.34 10.24
CA SER A 124 9.40 8.63 9.64
C SER A 124 9.85 8.38 8.20
N VAL A 125 9.05 8.85 7.23
CA VAL A 125 9.27 8.57 5.80
C VAL A 125 9.78 9.84 5.14
N PRO A 126 10.99 9.86 4.57
CA PRO A 126 11.57 11.07 3.98
C PRO A 126 10.80 11.50 2.71
N ILE A 127 10.77 12.81 2.47
CA ILE A 127 10.39 13.39 1.19
C ILE A 127 11.69 13.80 0.49
N ASN A 128 12.14 12.96 -0.45
CA ASN A 128 13.42 13.18 -1.14
C ASN A 128 13.25 14.18 -2.26
N LYS A 129 14.27 15.02 -2.47
CA LYS A 129 14.32 16.04 -3.53
C LYS A 129 13.07 16.94 -3.50
N LEU A 130 12.70 17.42 -2.32
CA LEU A 130 11.62 18.38 -2.16
C LEU A 130 12.15 19.77 -2.50
N SER A 131 11.68 20.35 -3.60
CA SER A 131 12.15 21.65 -4.08
C SER A 131 11.06 22.46 -4.77
N ALA A 132 11.18 23.77 -4.70
CA ALA A 132 10.51 24.76 -5.55
C ALA A 132 11.54 25.30 -6.56
N PRO A 133 11.20 25.36 -7.86
CA PRO A 133 12.03 26.08 -8.82
C PRO A 133 12.00 27.59 -8.54
N LYS A 134 13.00 28.32 -9.07
CA LYS A 134 12.98 29.79 -9.12
C LYS A 134 11.68 30.30 -9.73
N ALA A 135 11.00 31.18 -9.00
CA ALA A 135 9.76 31.81 -9.40
C ALA A 135 9.71 33.27 -8.89
N PRO A 136 9.02 34.15 -9.61
CA PRO A 136 8.85 35.55 -9.19
C PRO A 136 8.06 35.63 -7.89
N ILE A 137 8.43 36.61 -7.07
CA ILE A 137 7.69 36.97 -5.87
C ILE A 137 6.53 37.87 -6.29
N PRO A 138 5.27 37.54 -5.93
CA PRO A 138 4.13 38.38 -6.26
C PRO A 138 4.24 39.79 -5.65
N PRO A 139 3.57 40.80 -6.22
CA PRO A 139 3.52 42.13 -5.61
C PRO A 139 2.79 42.11 -4.26
N SER A 140 2.97 43.18 -3.48
CA SER A 140 2.29 43.38 -2.21
C SER A 140 0.77 43.26 -2.35
N GLY A 141 0.11 42.66 -1.35
CA GLY A 141 -1.33 42.41 -1.34
C GLY A 141 -1.79 41.19 -2.15
N GLU A 142 -0.91 40.55 -2.93
CA GLU A 142 -1.21 39.28 -3.60
C GLU A 142 -0.82 38.06 -2.77
N LYS A 143 -1.57 36.97 -2.91
CA LYS A 143 -1.27 35.74 -2.17
C LYS A 143 0.01 35.09 -2.70
N TRP A 144 1.05 35.06 -1.87
CA TRP A 144 2.27 34.32 -2.21
C TRP A 144 2.17 32.82 -1.86
N SER A 145 2.03 31.99 -2.91
CA SER A 145 2.00 30.54 -2.81
C SER A 145 3.12 29.91 -3.62
N ILE A 146 3.88 28.99 -3.02
CA ILE A 146 5.02 28.32 -3.66
C ILE A 146 4.73 26.82 -3.75
N ASP A 147 4.61 26.31 -4.97
CA ASP A 147 4.47 24.88 -5.21
C ASP A 147 5.83 24.18 -5.21
N THR A 148 5.94 23.16 -4.36
CA THR A 148 7.11 22.30 -4.25
C THR A 148 6.78 20.90 -4.77
N ALA A 149 7.73 20.29 -5.46
CA ALA A 149 7.65 18.91 -5.90
C ALA A 149 8.67 18.06 -5.16
N GLY A 150 8.31 16.83 -4.80
CA GLY A 150 9.22 15.89 -4.16
C GLY A 150 8.77 14.44 -4.28
N THR A 151 9.56 13.52 -3.73
CA THR A 151 9.25 12.09 -3.73
C THR A 151 9.19 11.54 -2.31
N VAL A 152 7.99 11.19 -1.84
CA VAL A 152 7.81 10.44 -0.60
C VAL A 152 8.45 9.05 -0.75
N GLY A 153 9.33 8.70 0.17
CA GLY A 153 10.04 7.43 0.19
C GLY A 153 9.12 6.21 0.30
N ALA A 154 9.62 5.05 -0.15
CA ALA A 154 8.93 3.79 0.10
C ALA A 154 9.01 3.42 1.59
N PHE A 155 7.97 2.78 2.12
CA PHE A 155 7.98 2.27 3.50
C PHE A 155 7.33 0.91 3.60
N LYS A 156 7.63 0.17 4.66
CA LYS A 156 7.05 -1.15 4.92
C LYS A 156 6.09 -1.08 6.10
N VAL A 157 4.85 -1.50 5.88
CA VAL A 157 3.88 -1.63 6.97
C VAL A 157 4.38 -2.69 7.95
N PRO A 158 4.40 -2.45 9.27
CA PRO A 158 4.83 -3.45 10.24
C PRO A 158 4.08 -4.77 10.05
N ALA A 159 4.80 -5.90 9.98
CA ALA A 159 4.18 -7.22 9.76
C ALA A 159 3.23 -7.64 10.91
N THR A 160 3.34 -6.98 12.06
CA THR A 160 2.48 -7.16 13.24
C THR A 160 1.27 -6.21 13.27
N ALA A 161 1.10 -5.34 12.25
CA ALA A 161 -0.04 -4.45 12.17
C ALA A 161 -1.35 -5.24 12.21
N LYS A 162 -2.37 -4.70 12.90
CA LYS A 162 -3.66 -5.37 13.08
C LYS A 162 -4.61 -4.95 11.95
N GLY A 163 -5.20 -5.91 11.26
CA GLY A 163 -6.30 -5.65 10.34
C GLY A 163 -7.50 -5.05 11.07
N GLY A 164 -8.22 -4.16 10.38
CA GLY A 164 -9.31 -3.35 10.95
C GLY A 164 -8.83 -2.05 11.61
N THR A 165 -7.52 -1.82 11.72
CA THR A 165 -6.97 -0.55 12.23
C THR A 165 -6.60 0.40 11.09
N LYS A 166 -6.14 1.61 11.42
CA LYS A 166 -5.71 2.61 10.45
C LYS A 166 -4.25 3.03 10.69
N ALA A 167 -3.50 3.27 9.63
CA ALA A 167 -2.22 3.97 9.68
C ALA A 167 -2.49 5.48 9.61
N LYS A 168 -2.15 6.24 10.66
CA LYS A 168 -2.37 7.69 10.71
C LYS A 168 -1.20 8.41 10.05
N LEU A 169 -1.50 9.35 9.17
CA LEU A 169 -0.52 10.16 8.45
C LEU A 169 -0.42 11.54 9.10
N SER A 170 0.78 12.08 9.20
CA SER A 170 1.00 13.40 9.76
C SER A 170 2.18 14.12 9.12
N MET A 171 2.09 15.45 9.03
CA MET A 171 3.21 16.34 8.72
C MET A 171 4.31 16.26 9.80
N PRO A 172 5.57 16.67 9.55
CA PRO A 172 6.67 16.60 10.53
C PRO A 172 6.50 17.61 11.67
N LYS A 173 7.16 17.39 12.82
CA LYS A 173 7.09 18.35 13.95
C LYS A 173 7.91 19.58 13.61
N LYS A 174 9.09 19.29 13.08
CA LYS A 174 10.10 20.25 12.68
C LYS A 174 10.66 19.82 11.34
N PHE A 175 10.98 20.80 10.51
CA PHE A 175 11.77 20.65 9.29
C PHE A 175 12.43 22.00 8.99
N THR A 176 13.40 22.00 8.09
CA THR A 176 14.05 23.23 7.63
C THR A 176 13.71 23.48 6.18
N ILE A 177 13.55 24.75 5.84
CA ILE A 177 13.46 25.23 4.46
C ILE A 177 14.80 25.89 4.16
N ASP A 178 15.49 25.36 3.15
CA ASP A 178 16.66 26.00 2.56
C ASP A 178 16.11 26.86 1.42
N ALA A 179 16.15 28.18 1.56
CA ALA A 179 15.63 29.13 0.58
C ALA A 179 16.76 29.97 -0.01
N ILE A 180 16.52 30.49 -1.21
CA ILE A 180 17.33 31.52 -1.84
C ILE A 180 16.35 32.59 -2.30
N VAL A 181 16.57 33.82 -1.83
CA VAL A 181 15.87 35.02 -2.28
C VAL A 181 16.80 35.80 -3.18
N TYR A 182 16.30 36.28 -4.32
CA TYR A 182 17.08 37.06 -5.28
C TYR A 182 16.80 38.56 -5.12
N LEU A 183 17.85 39.34 -4.87
CA LEU A 183 17.83 40.80 -4.83
C LEU A 183 18.51 41.32 -6.10
N GLY A 184 17.71 41.55 -7.16
CA GLY A 184 18.25 41.67 -8.51
C GLY A 184 19.02 40.40 -8.91
N ASP A 185 20.28 40.55 -9.31
CA ASP A 185 21.14 39.41 -9.69
C ASP A 185 21.80 38.70 -8.50
N THR A 186 21.61 39.22 -7.27
CA THR A 186 22.27 38.67 -6.07
C THR A 186 21.43 37.56 -5.45
N ALA A 187 21.98 36.34 -5.39
CA ALA A 187 21.38 35.22 -4.68
C ALA A 187 21.71 35.26 -3.18
N VAL A 188 20.70 35.42 -2.34
CA VAL A 188 20.85 35.48 -0.88
C VAL A 188 20.30 34.18 -0.26
N PRO A 189 21.16 33.25 0.18
CA PRO A 189 20.72 32.03 0.83
C PRO A 189 20.24 32.30 2.26
N ASN A 190 19.17 31.63 2.65
CA ASN A 190 18.62 31.70 4.00
C ASN A 190 18.01 30.36 4.43
N GLU A 191 18.01 30.12 5.74
CA GLU A 191 17.39 28.93 6.34
C GLU A 191 16.19 29.36 7.18
N LEU A 192 15.07 28.66 7.04
CA LEU A 192 13.93 28.77 7.95
C LEU A 192 13.74 27.50 8.75
N GLN A 193 13.73 27.64 10.08
CA GLN A 193 13.50 26.55 11.01
C GLN A 193 12.01 26.48 11.39
N CYS A 194 11.28 25.61 10.72
CA CYS A 194 9.84 25.49 10.86
C CYS A 194 9.44 24.50 11.94
N THR A 195 8.60 24.94 12.88
CA THR A 195 7.98 24.11 13.92
C THR A 195 6.46 24.19 13.82
N ALA A 196 5.80 23.04 13.79
CA ALA A 196 4.34 22.99 13.72
C ALA A 196 3.72 23.54 15.01
N ASP A 197 2.71 24.40 14.86
CA ASP A 197 1.98 25.07 15.93
C ASP A 197 0.86 24.21 16.54
N GLY A 198 0.44 23.13 15.88
CA GLY A 198 -0.68 22.32 16.35
C GLY A 198 -0.98 21.06 15.55
N LYS A 199 -2.16 21.03 14.91
CA LYS A 199 -2.74 19.82 14.28
C LYS A 199 -1.98 19.43 13.01
N ARG A 200 -1.14 18.41 13.12
CA ARG A 200 -0.37 17.87 11.98
C ARG A 200 -1.03 16.71 11.25
N ALA A 201 -2.28 16.39 11.53
CA ALA A 201 -2.93 15.19 11.01
C ALA A 201 -3.36 15.39 9.54
N LEU A 202 -2.81 14.56 8.64
CA LEU A 202 -3.14 14.60 7.21
C LEU A 202 -4.31 13.69 6.86
N GLY A 203 -4.48 12.59 7.58
CA GLY A 203 -5.50 11.59 7.29
C GLY A 203 -5.07 10.20 7.73
N SER A 204 -5.66 9.18 7.13
CA SER A 204 -5.34 7.80 7.48
C SER A 204 -5.58 6.81 6.35
N ILE A 205 -4.83 5.70 6.39
CA ILE A 205 -4.93 4.58 5.44
C ILE A 205 -5.48 3.36 6.20
N ALA A 206 -6.49 2.68 5.67
CA ALA A 206 -7.03 1.49 6.31
C ALA A 206 -6.04 0.31 6.25
N ILE A 207 -5.97 -0.50 7.31
CA ILE A 207 -5.15 -1.72 7.34
C ILE A 207 -6.07 -2.93 7.23
N LYS A 208 -6.02 -3.65 6.11
CA LYS A 208 -6.74 -4.91 5.91
C LYS A 208 -5.84 -6.08 6.30
N LYS A 209 -6.42 -7.18 6.81
CA LYS A 209 -5.64 -8.39 7.11
C LYS A 209 -4.93 -8.89 5.84
N ALA A 210 -3.66 -9.28 5.98
CA ALA A 210 -2.88 -9.83 4.89
C ALA A 210 -3.46 -11.18 4.44
N PRO A 211 -3.55 -11.46 3.13
CA PRO A 211 -3.93 -12.80 2.65
C PRO A 211 -2.90 -13.84 3.09
N SER A 212 -3.31 -15.11 3.16
CA SER A 212 -2.42 -16.23 3.46
C SER A 212 -2.53 -17.33 2.42
N LYS A 213 -1.40 -17.95 2.08
CA LYS A 213 -1.30 -19.15 1.24
C LYS A 213 -0.87 -20.32 2.12
N LEU A 214 -1.70 -21.36 2.18
CA LEU A 214 -1.47 -22.54 3.02
C LEU A 214 -0.91 -23.70 2.18
N LYS A 215 0.22 -24.26 2.59
CA LYS A 215 0.76 -25.52 2.06
C LYS A 215 0.77 -26.57 3.17
N ALA A 216 0.30 -27.77 2.88
CA ALA A 216 0.28 -28.89 3.82
C ALA A 216 0.84 -30.15 3.16
N ASN A 217 1.74 -30.83 3.85
CA ASN A 217 2.34 -32.11 3.44
C ASN A 217 2.19 -33.14 4.58
N VAL A 218 1.87 -34.38 4.22
CA VAL A 218 1.63 -35.47 5.18
C VAL A 218 2.84 -36.40 5.18
N LYS A 219 3.29 -36.81 6.36
CA LYS A 219 4.35 -37.82 6.56
C LYS A 219 3.95 -38.86 7.61
N PRO A 220 4.36 -40.13 7.48
CA PRO A 220 5.00 -40.75 6.30
C PRO A 220 4.00 -40.91 5.13
N LYS A 221 4.51 -41.23 3.92
CA LYS A 221 3.66 -41.48 2.73
C LYS A 221 2.71 -42.67 2.94
N LYS A 222 3.18 -43.72 3.62
CA LYS A 222 2.40 -44.92 3.96
C LYS A 222 1.88 -44.80 5.39
N VAL A 223 0.56 -44.71 5.56
CA VAL A 223 -0.10 -44.64 6.87
C VAL A 223 -0.87 -45.94 7.08
N VAL A 224 -0.57 -46.67 8.16
CA VAL A 224 -1.22 -47.94 8.50
C VAL A 224 -2.30 -47.69 9.57
N ALA A 225 -3.50 -48.21 9.34
CA ALA A 225 -4.62 -48.11 10.27
C ALA A 225 -4.25 -48.65 11.67
N LYS A 226 -4.73 -47.99 12.73
CA LYS A 226 -4.50 -48.30 14.17
C LYS A 226 -3.02 -48.28 14.63
N LYS A 227 -2.04 -48.14 13.73
CA LYS A 227 -0.60 -48.16 14.03
C LYS A 227 0.05 -46.78 13.87
N THR A 228 -0.06 -46.17 12.68
CA THR A 228 0.70 -44.95 12.34
C THR A 228 0.03 -43.67 12.87
N ARG A 229 0.80 -42.81 13.52
CA ARG A 229 0.43 -41.40 13.80
C ARG A 229 1.05 -40.49 12.74
N ALA A 230 0.30 -40.22 11.68
CA ALA A 230 0.77 -39.32 10.62
C ALA A 230 1.00 -37.90 11.16
N LYS A 231 2.02 -37.22 10.66
CA LYS A 231 2.32 -35.81 10.92
C LYS A 231 1.96 -34.99 9.69
N VAL A 232 1.30 -33.85 9.88
CA VAL A 232 1.01 -32.88 8.83
C VAL A 232 1.90 -31.67 9.04
N ASN A 233 2.87 -31.49 8.15
CA ASN A 233 3.74 -30.33 8.11
C ASN A 233 3.03 -29.22 7.34
N VAL A 234 2.81 -28.10 8.00
CA VAL A 234 2.04 -26.97 7.47
C VAL A 234 2.92 -25.73 7.38
N SER A 235 2.86 -25.06 6.23
CA SER A 235 3.49 -23.77 5.97
C SER A 235 2.43 -22.74 5.60
N VAL A 236 2.40 -21.65 6.34
CA VAL A 236 1.54 -20.49 6.12
C VAL A 236 2.41 -19.35 5.59
N ARG A 237 2.23 -18.99 4.32
CA ARG A 237 2.93 -17.86 3.69
C ARG A 237 2.03 -16.63 3.70
N SER A 238 2.53 -15.50 4.19
CA SER A 238 1.85 -14.19 4.20
C SER A 238 2.90 -13.08 4.33
N THR A 239 2.56 -11.86 3.93
CA THR A 239 3.37 -10.66 4.23
C THR A 239 3.28 -10.28 5.71
N GLY A 240 2.13 -10.56 6.34
CA GLY A 240 1.94 -10.37 7.78
C GLY A 240 2.56 -11.50 8.60
N LYS A 241 2.79 -11.25 9.88
CA LYS A 241 3.34 -12.26 10.80
C LYS A 241 2.31 -13.36 11.04
N ALA A 242 2.49 -14.50 10.39
CA ALA A 242 1.61 -15.67 10.51
C ALA A 242 1.86 -16.41 11.84
N THR A 243 0.94 -16.24 12.78
CA THR A 243 0.84 -16.98 14.06
C THR A 243 -0.59 -17.47 14.26
N GLY A 244 -0.85 -18.29 15.28
CA GLY A 244 -2.20 -18.76 15.61
C GLY A 244 -2.26 -20.27 15.68
N LYS A 245 -3.38 -20.86 15.26
CA LYS A 245 -3.62 -22.31 15.35
C LYS A 245 -4.00 -22.89 14.00
N VAL A 246 -3.46 -24.08 13.71
CA VAL A 246 -3.90 -24.93 12.59
C VAL A 246 -4.63 -26.13 13.15
N ARG A 247 -5.75 -26.50 12.52
CA ARG A 247 -6.53 -27.70 12.82
C ARG A 247 -6.60 -28.57 11.59
N VAL A 248 -6.42 -29.87 11.79
CA VAL A 248 -6.64 -30.89 10.76
C VAL A 248 -7.91 -31.63 11.11
N MET A 249 -8.87 -31.62 10.18
CA MET A 249 -10.21 -32.16 10.38
C MET A 249 -10.56 -33.16 9.30
N GLU A 250 -11.40 -34.13 9.63
CA GLU A 250 -12.08 -35.02 8.70
C GLU A 250 -13.59 -34.86 8.95
N GLY A 251 -14.30 -34.28 7.98
CA GLY A 251 -15.64 -33.76 8.21
C GLY A 251 -15.65 -32.76 9.39
N LYS A 252 -16.46 -33.03 10.42
CA LYS A 252 -16.53 -32.24 11.67
C LYS A 252 -15.51 -32.68 12.73
N LYS A 253 -14.88 -33.86 12.58
CA LYS A 253 -13.98 -34.44 13.59
C LYS A 253 -12.59 -33.83 13.51
N THR A 254 -12.06 -33.36 14.64
CA THR A 254 -10.67 -32.88 14.72
C THR A 254 -9.71 -34.04 14.95
N LEU A 255 -8.81 -34.24 13.99
CA LEU A 255 -7.78 -35.28 14.05
C LEU A 255 -6.51 -34.79 14.76
N GLY A 256 -6.26 -33.48 14.76
CA GLY A 256 -5.14 -32.87 15.47
C GLY A 256 -5.12 -31.35 15.33
N ALA A 257 -4.34 -30.69 16.18
CA ALA A 257 -4.10 -29.26 16.08
C ALA A 257 -2.67 -28.92 16.54
N ALA A 258 -2.12 -27.82 16.02
CA ALA A 258 -0.83 -27.29 16.45
C ALA A 258 -0.80 -25.76 16.33
N ALA A 259 0.04 -25.13 17.14
CA ALA A 259 0.31 -23.70 17.04
C ALA A 259 1.21 -23.39 15.83
N VAL A 260 0.93 -22.28 15.15
CA VAL A 260 1.77 -21.74 14.09
C VAL A 260 2.79 -20.80 14.71
N LYS A 261 4.07 -21.14 14.57
CA LYS A 261 5.20 -20.28 14.96
C LYS A 261 6.04 -20.01 13.73
N LYS A 262 6.37 -18.74 13.47
CA LYS A 262 7.15 -18.30 12.29
C LYS A 262 6.58 -18.87 10.96
N GLY A 263 5.25 -18.91 10.81
CA GLY A 263 4.58 -19.44 9.61
C GLY A 263 4.69 -20.96 9.40
N LYS A 264 5.11 -21.72 10.40
CA LYS A 264 5.20 -23.20 10.34
C LYS A 264 4.43 -23.85 11.50
N ALA A 265 3.90 -25.03 11.25
CA ALA A 265 3.30 -25.89 12.26
C ALA A 265 3.46 -27.36 11.87
N THR A 266 3.64 -28.23 12.86
CA THR A 266 3.63 -29.70 12.66
C THR A 266 2.51 -30.27 13.50
N VAL A 267 1.50 -30.86 12.85
CA VAL A 267 0.33 -31.43 13.53
C VAL A 267 0.47 -32.95 13.56
N THR A 268 0.58 -33.54 14.75
CA THR A 268 0.47 -34.99 14.91
C THR A 268 -0.99 -35.40 14.92
N LEU A 269 -1.38 -36.30 14.02
CA LEU A 269 -2.75 -36.81 13.92
C LEU A 269 -3.01 -37.94 14.91
N LYS A 270 -4.27 -38.08 15.33
CA LYS A 270 -4.79 -39.31 15.92
C LYS A 270 -4.66 -40.46 14.91
N LYS A 271 -4.54 -41.68 15.41
CA LYS A 271 -4.52 -42.90 14.58
C LYS A 271 -5.85 -43.04 13.84
N PHE A 272 -5.79 -43.49 12.59
CA PHE A 272 -6.98 -43.79 11.80
C PHE A 272 -7.53 -45.16 12.18
N ALA A 273 -8.84 -45.25 12.41
CA ALA A 273 -9.48 -46.51 12.84
C ALA A 273 -9.72 -47.48 11.67
N LYS A 274 -10.12 -46.94 10.51
CA LYS A 274 -10.43 -47.70 9.29
C LYS A 274 -9.38 -47.40 8.21
N PRO A 275 -9.00 -48.38 7.37
CA PRO A 275 -8.26 -48.12 6.14
C PRO A 275 -9.17 -47.42 5.11
N GLY A 276 -8.57 -46.81 4.09
CA GLY A 276 -9.29 -46.13 3.00
C GLY A 276 -8.73 -44.75 2.64
N LYS A 277 -9.47 -44.02 1.80
CA LYS A 277 -9.15 -42.63 1.43
C LYS A 277 -9.82 -41.68 2.43
N HIS A 278 -9.02 -40.91 3.16
CA HIS A 278 -9.48 -39.92 4.13
C HIS A 278 -9.30 -38.51 3.58
N LYS A 279 -10.40 -37.76 3.44
CA LYS A 279 -10.39 -36.36 2.97
C LYS A 279 -10.17 -35.42 4.16
N LEU A 280 -8.97 -34.89 4.26
CA LEU A 280 -8.57 -33.96 5.31
C LEU A 280 -8.80 -32.51 4.90
N THR A 281 -9.35 -31.73 5.83
CA THR A 281 -9.40 -30.28 5.78
C THR A 281 -8.40 -29.70 6.76
N ILE A 282 -7.37 -29.03 6.24
CA ILE A 282 -6.38 -28.32 7.05
C ILE A 282 -6.79 -26.85 7.08
N LYS A 283 -7.21 -26.36 8.24
CA LYS A 283 -7.68 -24.98 8.43
C LYS A 283 -6.70 -24.21 9.30
N TYR A 284 -6.20 -23.10 8.78
CA TYR A 284 -5.52 -22.07 9.54
C TYR A 284 -6.53 -21.00 9.94
N ALA A 285 -6.66 -20.73 11.23
CA ALA A 285 -7.66 -19.80 11.76
C ALA A 285 -7.38 -18.32 11.45
N GLY A 286 -6.18 -17.98 10.98
CA GLY A 286 -5.75 -16.59 10.88
C GLY A 286 -5.33 -16.01 12.23
N ASN A 287 -5.07 -14.71 12.26
CA ASN A 287 -4.85 -13.93 13.47
C ASN A 287 -5.32 -12.47 13.25
N LYS A 288 -4.89 -11.53 14.11
CA LYS A 288 -5.23 -10.10 13.96
C LYS A 288 -4.58 -9.47 12.72
N SER A 289 -3.49 -10.01 12.19
CA SER A 289 -2.73 -9.47 11.05
C SER A 289 -2.99 -10.22 9.74
N VAL A 290 -3.36 -11.50 9.79
CA VAL A 290 -3.39 -12.42 8.66
C VAL A 290 -4.76 -13.09 8.57
N LYS A 291 -5.32 -13.16 7.35
CA LYS A 291 -6.60 -13.84 7.07
C LYS A 291 -6.48 -15.35 7.28
N ALA A 292 -7.59 -15.96 7.71
CA ALA A 292 -7.75 -17.40 7.72
C ALA A 292 -7.62 -17.99 6.31
N SER A 293 -7.20 -19.24 6.22
CA SER A 293 -7.16 -19.99 4.96
C SER A 293 -7.27 -21.48 5.23
N MET A 294 -7.63 -22.24 4.20
CA MET A 294 -7.72 -23.70 4.30
C MET A 294 -7.29 -24.38 3.01
N VAL A 295 -6.86 -25.64 3.14
CA VAL A 295 -6.54 -26.51 2.02
C VAL A 295 -7.07 -27.92 2.29
N LYS A 296 -7.52 -28.61 1.25
CA LYS A 296 -7.94 -30.01 1.32
C LYS A 296 -6.78 -30.93 0.88
N ARG A 297 -6.63 -32.07 1.55
CA ARG A 297 -5.65 -33.11 1.22
C ARG A 297 -6.28 -34.49 1.42
N THR A 298 -6.00 -35.43 0.53
CA THR A 298 -6.43 -36.82 0.70
C THR A 298 -5.26 -37.65 1.19
N ILE A 299 -5.47 -38.49 2.21
CA ILE A 299 -4.52 -39.50 2.65
C ILE A 299 -5.10 -40.88 2.32
N LYS A 300 -4.25 -41.77 1.78
CA LYS A 300 -4.57 -43.21 1.68
C LYS A 300 -4.03 -43.92 2.92
N VAL A 301 -4.92 -44.54 3.69
CA VAL A 301 -4.59 -45.37 4.84
C VAL A 301 -4.73 -46.83 4.42
N VAL A 302 -3.68 -47.62 4.62
CA VAL A 302 -3.67 -49.05 4.26
C VAL A 302 -4.08 -49.91 5.46
N ARG A 303 -4.52 -51.13 5.17
CA ARG A 303 -4.80 -52.14 6.19
C ARG A 303 -3.49 -52.48 6.94
N LYS A 304 -3.65 -52.92 8.20
CA LYS A 304 -2.55 -53.48 8.98
C LYS A 304 -2.02 -54.73 8.29
#